data_AF-A0A9K3D1C5-F1
#
_entry.id   AF-A0A9K3D1C5-F1
#
_cell.length_a   1.000
_cell.length_b   1.000
_cell.length_c   1.000
_cell.angle_alpha   90.00
_cell.angle_beta   90.00
_cell.angle_gamma   90.00
#
_symmetry.space_group_name_H-M   'P 1'
#
loop_
_entity.id
_entity.type
_entity.pdbx_description
1 polymer ?
#
loop_
_entity_poly.entity_id
_entity_poly.type
_entity_poly.pdbx_seq_one_letter_code
_entity_poly.pdbx_strand_id
1 'polypeptide(L)'
;MSRAEAISIGHHRIAIVGFHRVREDHYDTRLTCLILTRCSDGSFTEEVIPSPFKDTLAKNGLAFTENRLVMLLTGTVGSSSDTDGFIVTLHLDSCIWTCTAATTMPCRSLRVKGVFVLDDSLYIVGKEEGVAGTTVVMCEMDHVTDMGTMEWEEQHFDDYQYYCCTRMGDTAYLLDVNAWGSPGLYSFQPYEEAVGEAPLPWQGISGVSYSITPVGRHLFVTREVMDWVEDAEGVERLPCRHLAYSFSLVSQEWAEYDIEDMIHVTWPAGTISVTPHHLGDNDIFFLGYTRDDREIRCAVATNFLPGGDDYVSAGRWNVMDPDA
;
A
#
# COMPACT_ATOMS: atom_id res chain seq x y z
N MET A 1 2.28 0.24 -17.54
CA MET A 1 1.57 -0.93 -16.97
C MET A 1 1.26 -0.63 -15.51
N SER A 2 0.01 -0.81 -15.10
CA SER A 2 -0.38 -0.69 -13.70
C SER A 2 0.17 -1.88 -12.90
N ARG A 3 0.91 -1.58 -11.83
CA ARG A 3 1.61 -2.53 -10.97
C ARG A 3 0.65 -3.24 -10.02
N ALA A 4 1.01 -4.43 -9.53
CA ALA A 4 0.26 -5.12 -8.49
C ALA A 4 0.37 -4.39 -7.15
N GLU A 5 -0.68 -4.42 -6.33
CA GLU A 5 -0.68 -3.97 -4.93
C GLU A 5 -1.12 -5.14 -4.09
N ALA A 6 -0.66 -5.16 -2.85
CA ALA A 6 -1.01 -6.22 -1.93
C ALA A 6 -1.42 -5.63 -0.59
N ILE A 7 -2.40 -6.26 0.03
CA ILE A 7 -2.97 -5.83 1.31
C ILE A 7 -3.37 -7.06 2.12
N SER A 8 -3.23 -6.96 3.44
CA SER A 8 -3.75 -7.99 4.35
C SER A 8 -5.29 -7.89 4.39
N ILE A 9 -5.98 -9.02 4.19
CA ILE A 9 -7.47 -9.08 4.14
C ILE A 9 -8.05 -9.98 5.22
N GLY A 10 -7.32 -10.14 6.32
CA GLY A 10 -7.69 -10.96 7.45
C GLY A 10 -6.52 -11.75 7.98
N HIS A 11 -6.79 -12.52 9.04
CA HIS A 11 -5.79 -13.43 9.60
C HIS A 11 -5.38 -14.44 8.53
N HIS A 12 -4.08 -14.63 8.34
CA HIS A 12 -3.52 -15.58 7.38
C HIS A 12 -3.83 -15.32 5.90
N ARG A 13 -4.45 -14.19 5.54
CA ARG A 13 -4.88 -13.91 4.16
C ARG A 13 -4.31 -12.62 3.61
N ILE A 14 -3.83 -12.69 2.36
CA ILE A 14 -3.35 -11.55 1.59
C ILE A 14 -4.11 -11.49 0.28
N ALA A 15 -4.55 -10.31 -0.10
CA ALA A 15 -5.00 -10.04 -1.46
C ALA A 15 -3.87 -9.37 -2.24
N ILE A 16 -3.59 -9.87 -3.43
CA ILE A 16 -2.70 -9.26 -4.42
C ILE A 16 -3.55 -8.89 -5.63
N VAL A 17 -3.64 -7.61 -5.93
CA VAL A 17 -4.48 -7.06 -6.99
C VAL A 17 -3.64 -6.39 -8.05
N GLY A 18 -3.75 -6.87 -9.29
CA GLY A 18 -3.04 -6.30 -10.43
C GLY A 18 -3.61 -6.73 -11.78
N PHE A 19 -3.11 -6.14 -12.86
CA PHE A 19 -3.48 -6.53 -14.21
C PHE A 19 -2.71 -7.78 -14.65
N HIS A 20 -3.43 -8.85 -14.96
CA HIS A 20 -2.88 -10.15 -15.34
C HIS A 20 -3.33 -10.53 -16.75
N ARG A 21 -2.43 -11.18 -17.49
CA ARG A 21 -2.72 -11.68 -18.84
C ARG A 21 -3.43 -13.02 -18.75
N VAL A 22 -4.71 -13.06 -19.10
CA VAL A 22 -5.56 -14.24 -18.86
C VAL A 22 -5.25 -15.40 -19.83
N ARG A 23 -4.62 -15.14 -20.99
CA ARG A 23 -4.20 -16.16 -21.98
C ARG A 23 -2.91 -15.79 -22.71
N GLU A 24 -2.05 -16.78 -22.96
CA GLU A 24 -0.77 -16.59 -23.68
C GLU A 24 -0.95 -16.07 -25.11
N ASP A 25 -2.04 -16.43 -25.79
CA ASP A 25 -2.24 -16.17 -27.21
C ASP A 25 -2.96 -14.84 -27.55
N HIS A 26 -3.46 -14.10 -26.55
CA HIS A 26 -4.24 -12.87 -26.77
C HIS A 26 -3.81 -11.72 -25.85
N TYR A 27 -3.97 -10.48 -26.32
CA TYR A 27 -3.73 -9.23 -25.57
C TYR A 27 -4.84 -8.94 -24.53
N ASP A 28 -5.49 -9.96 -23.97
CA ASP A 28 -6.58 -9.80 -22.98
C ASP A 28 -5.99 -9.76 -21.56
N THR A 29 -5.54 -8.56 -21.18
CA THR A 29 -5.07 -8.25 -19.83
C THR A 29 -6.23 -7.70 -18.99
N ARG A 30 -6.48 -8.31 -17.83
CA ARG A 30 -7.60 -7.94 -16.94
C ARG A 30 -7.14 -7.72 -15.52
N LEU A 31 -7.80 -6.80 -14.82
CA LEU A 31 -7.63 -6.67 -13.37
C LEU A 31 -8.02 -8.01 -12.73
N THR A 32 -7.16 -8.51 -11.85
CA THR A 32 -7.31 -9.81 -11.19
C THR A 32 -6.94 -9.65 -9.73
N CYS A 33 -7.70 -10.27 -8.85
CA CYS A 33 -7.37 -10.42 -7.44
C CYS A 33 -6.92 -11.86 -7.21
N LEU A 34 -5.73 -12.03 -6.66
CA LEU A 34 -5.22 -13.28 -6.14
C LEU A 34 -5.31 -13.23 -4.62
N ILE A 35 -5.98 -14.21 -4.02
CA ILE A 35 -6.02 -14.39 -2.57
C ILE A 35 -5.07 -15.51 -2.21
N LEU A 36 -4.08 -15.19 -1.37
CA LEU A 36 -3.19 -16.16 -0.74
C LEU A 36 -3.71 -16.42 0.67
N THR A 37 -3.97 -17.69 0.99
CA THR A 37 -4.38 -18.12 2.35
C THR A 37 -3.35 -19.08 2.92
N ARG A 38 -2.75 -18.73 4.05
CA ARG A 38 -1.79 -19.58 4.75
C ARG A 38 -2.50 -20.76 5.40
N CYS A 39 -1.99 -21.95 5.15
CA CYS A 39 -2.41 -23.20 5.77
C CYS A 39 -1.66 -23.46 7.08
N SER A 40 -2.20 -24.34 7.92
CA SER A 40 -1.60 -24.71 9.21
C SER A 40 -0.23 -25.38 9.10
N ASP A 41 0.08 -25.97 7.95
CA ASP A 41 1.38 -26.58 7.65
C ASP A 41 2.41 -25.56 7.12
N GLY A 42 2.05 -24.28 7.05
CA GLY A 42 2.88 -23.19 6.54
C GLY A 42 2.83 -23.03 5.01
N SER A 43 2.11 -23.89 4.29
CA SER A 43 1.87 -23.73 2.86
C SER A 43 0.83 -22.63 2.56
N PHE A 44 0.67 -22.26 1.29
CA PHE A 44 -0.34 -21.29 0.84
C PHE A 44 -1.28 -21.93 -0.18
N THR A 45 -2.58 -21.69 -0.02
CA THR A 45 -3.57 -21.94 -1.08
C THR A 45 -3.83 -20.65 -1.83
N GLU A 46 -4.02 -20.78 -3.14
CA GLU A 46 -4.24 -19.67 -4.07
C GLU A 46 -5.67 -19.69 -4.60
N GLU A 47 -6.35 -18.54 -4.56
CA GLU A 47 -7.63 -18.32 -5.21
C GLU A 47 -7.55 -17.13 -6.16
N VAL A 48 -7.86 -17.35 -7.44
CA VAL A 48 -7.77 -16.32 -8.48
C VAL A 48 -9.16 -15.86 -8.88
N ILE A 49 -9.44 -14.57 -8.68
CA ILE A 49 -10.71 -13.93 -8.97
C ILE A 49 -10.50 -12.93 -10.12
N PRO A 50 -10.79 -13.32 -11.38
CA PRO A 50 -10.67 -12.43 -12.52
C PRO A 50 -11.81 -11.39 -12.52
N SER A 51 -11.49 -10.15 -12.89
CA SER A 51 -12.49 -9.10 -13.06
C SER A 51 -12.95 -8.97 -14.52
N PRO A 52 -14.05 -8.24 -14.77
CA PRO A 52 -14.44 -7.83 -16.13
C PRO A 52 -13.63 -6.62 -16.66
N PHE A 53 -12.80 -5.96 -15.84
CA PHE A 53 -12.10 -4.71 -16.20
C PHE A 53 -10.79 -4.97 -16.95
N LYS A 54 -10.58 -4.23 -18.04
CA LYS A 54 -9.42 -4.36 -18.94
C LYS A 54 -8.32 -3.34 -18.65
N ASP A 55 -7.12 -3.63 -19.14
CA ASP A 55 -5.85 -2.88 -19.02
C ASP A 55 -5.86 -1.38 -19.37
N THR A 56 -6.93 -0.86 -19.98
CA THR A 56 -7.10 0.57 -20.28
C THR A 56 -7.25 1.46 -19.04
N LEU A 57 -7.06 0.90 -17.85
CA LEU A 57 -7.20 1.54 -16.55
C LEU A 57 -5.88 1.42 -15.77
N ALA A 58 -5.53 2.47 -15.03
CA ALA A 58 -4.45 2.49 -14.05
C ALA A 58 -5.07 2.37 -12.67
N LYS A 59 -4.52 1.48 -11.84
CA LYS A 59 -4.87 1.40 -10.43
C LYS A 59 -4.04 2.40 -9.63
N ASN A 60 -4.66 3.19 -8.76
CA ASN A 60 -3.99 4.23 -7.95
C ASN A 60 -4.19 4.06 -6.44
N GLY A 61 -4.77 2.95 -5.99
CA GLY A 61 -4.84 2.61 -4.58
C GLY A 61 -5.73 1.41 -4.31
N LEU A 62 -5.48 0.79 -3.16
CA LEU A 62 -6.17 -0.39 -2.65
C LEU A 62 -6.40 -0.21 -1.15
N ALA A 63 -7.66 -0.33 -0.75
CA ALA A 63 -8.06 -0.38 0.65
C ALA A 63 -8.86 -1.65 0.92
N PHE A 64 -8.93 -2.03 2.19
CA PHE A 64 -9.69 -3.18 2.67
C PHE A 64 -10.58 -2.76 3.84
N THR A 65 -11.84 -3.17 3.77
CA THR A 65 -12.82 -3.04 4.86
C THR A 65 -13.53 -4.37 5.01
N GLU A 66 -13.48 -4.95 6.22
CA GLU A 66 -14.07 -6.25 6.67
C GLU A 66 -14.11 -7.42 5.66
N ASN A 67 -14.85 -7.27 4.56
CA ASN A 67 -15.10 -8.28 3.54
C ASN A 67 -15.04 -7.74 2.10
N ARG A 68 -14.49 -6.53 1.92
CA ARG A 68 -14.46 -5.82 0.63
C ARG A 68 -13.08 -5.22 0.39
N LEU A 69 -12.58 -5.46 -0.81
CA LEU A 69 -11.50 -4.65 -1.37
C LEU A 69 -12.12 -3.47 -2.09
N VAL A 70 -11.58 -2.28 -1.84
CA VAL A 70 -11.96 -1.03 -2.51
C VAL A 70 -10.75 -0.55 -3.30
N MET A 71 -10.95 -0.29 -4.59
CA MET A 71 -9.91 0.09 -5.53
C MET A 71 -10.31 1.34 -6.26
N LEU A 72 -9.34 2.23 -6.44
CA LEU A 72 -9.47 3.34 -7.36
C LEU A 72 -8.79 3.02 -8.68
N LEU A 73 -9.56 3.07 -9.77
CA LEU A 73 -9.07 2.92 -11.14
C LEU A 73 -9.22 4.26 -11.89
N THR A 74 -8.22 4.72 -12.63
CA THR A 74 -8.31 5.89 -13.52
C THR A 74 -8.02 5.49 -14.97
N GLY A 75 -8.48 6.26 -15.94
CA GLY A 75 -8.10 6.04 -17.35
C GLY A 75 -6.59 6.19 -17.59
N THR A 76 -6.01 5.41 -18.52
CA THR A 76 -4.58 5.49 -18.90
C THR A 76 -4.28 6.33 -20.13
N VAL A 77 -5.29 6.87 -20.82
CA VAL A 77 -5.13 7.41 -22.19
C VAL A 77 -5.23 8.94 -22.23
N GLY A 78 -4.13 9.58 -22.65
CA GLY A 78 -4.06 11.00 -23.02
C GLY A 78 -3.59 11.87 -21.87
N SER A 79 -2.55 12.67 -22.10
CA SER A 79 -1.90 13.56 -21.13
C SER A 79 -2.75 14.75 -20.64
N SER A 80 -4.08 14.64 -20.66
CA SER A 80 -4.99 15.63 -20.11
C SER A 80 -5.26 15.29 -18.65
N SER A 81 -5.12 16.28 -17.78
CA SER A 81 -5.31 16.27 -16.34
C SER A 81 -6.72 15.91 -15.85
N ASP A 82 -7.59 15.39 -16.72
CA ASP A 82 -8.92 14.89 -16.39
C ASP A 82 -8.83 13.40 -16.05
N THR A 83 -8.62 13.09 -14.78
CA THR A 83 -8.71 11.71 -14.28
C THR A 83 -10.15 11.42 -13.87
N ASP A 84 -10.99 11.02 -14.84
CA ASP A 84 -12.22 10.30 -14.50
C ASP A 84 -11.81 8.97 -13.85
N GLY A 85 -12.02 8.90 -12.53
CA GLY A 85 -11.77 7.73 -11.70
C GLY A 85 -13.04 6.90 -11.50
N PHE A 86 -12.88 5.60 -11.39
CA PHE A 86 -13.92 4.64 -11.02
C PHE A 86 -13.55 4.00 -9.70
N ILE A 87 -14.51 3.91 -8.79
CA ILE A 87 -14.38 3.10 -7.60
C ILE A 87 -14.88 1.71 -7.94
N VAL A 88 -13.98 0.74 -7.83
CA VAL A 88 -14.26 -0.66 -8.03
C VAL A 88 -14.15 -1.37 -6.70
N THR A 89 -15.12 -2.20 -6.39
CA THR A 89 -15.13 -3.01 -5.19
C THR A 89 -15.19 -4.49 -5.53
N LEU A 90 -14.50 -5.31 -4.76
CA LEU A 90 -14.60 -6.77 -4.79
C LEU A 90 -15.12 -7.23 -3.44
N HIS A 91 -16.30 -7.85 -3.42
CA HIS A 91 -16.81 -8.53 -2.24
C HIS A 91 -16.18 -9.91 -2.15
N LEU A 92 -15.44 -10.20 -1.07
CA LEU A 92 -14.60 -11.40 -1.00
C LEU A 92 -15.44 -12.68 -0.89
N ASP A 93 -16.50 -12.71 -0.07
CA ASP A 93 -17.32 -13.93 0.05
C ASP A 93 -18.07 -14.32 -1.22
N SER A 94 -18.61 -13.34 -1.95
CA SER A 94 -19.38 -13.60 -3.18
C SER A 94 -18.50 -13.64 -4.43
N CYS A 95 -17.25 -13.18 -4.34
CA CYS A 95 -16.34 -12.98 -5.47
C CYS A 95 -16.93 -12.07 -6.57
N ILE A 96 -17.84 -11.16 -6.20
CA ILE A 96 -18.51 -10.26 -7.13
C ILE A 96 -17.75 -8.94 -7.18
N TRP A 97 -17.39 -8.56 -8.40
CA TRP A 97 -16.88 -7.23 -8.74
C TRP A 97 -18.04 -6.27 -8.99
N THR A 98 -18.00 -5.13 -8.32
CA THR A 98 -18.92 -4.01 -8.51
C THR A 98 -18.13 -2.77 -8.90
N CYS A 99 -18.68 -1.94 -9.77
CA CYS A 99 -18.12 -0.65 -10.12
C CYS A 99 -19.19 0.38 -9.83
N THR A 100 -18.90 1.30 -8.91
CA THR A 100 -19.81 2.42 -8.67
C THR A 100 -19.76 3.33 -9.89
N ALA A 101 -20.90 3.88 -10.29
CA ALA A 101 -20.96 4.78 -11.43
C ALA A 101 -19.94 5.90 -11.24
N ALA A 102 -19.34 6.40 -12.33
CA ALA A 102 -18.37 7.49 -12.30
C ALA A 102 -19.03 8.79 -11.81
N THR A 103 -19.32 8.87 -10.53
CA THR A 103 -19.66 10.09 -9.85
C THR A 103 -18.38 10.90 -9.82
N THR A 104 -18.46 12.09 -10.41
CA THR A 104 -17.38 13.07 -10.49
C THR A 104 -16.70 13.18 -9.14
N MET A 105 -15.51 12.58 -8.99
CA MET A 105 -14.66 12.92 -7.86
C MET A 105 -14.59 14.44 -7.76
N PRO A 106 -14.70 15.02 -6.57
CA PRO A 106 -14.72 16.48 -6.39
C PRO A 106 -13.46 17.12 -7.00
N CYS A 107 -12.37 16.36 -7.06
CA CYS A 107 -11.07 16.80 -7.54
C CYS A 107 -10.68 16.02 -8.81
N ARG A 108 -11.23 16.39 -9.97
CA ARG A 108 -10.94 15.73 -11.27
C ARG A 108 -9.45 15.70 -11.64
N SER A 109 -8.64 16.57 -11.03
CA SER A 109 -7.20 16.70 -11.19
C SER A 109 -6.39 16.10 -10.03
N LEU A 110 -7.02 15.35 -9.12
CA LEU A 110 -6.35 14.75 -7.97
C LEU A 110 -5.42 13.62 -8.39
N ARG A 111 -4.11 13.85 -8.25
CA ARG A 111 -3.11 12.79 -8.38
C ARG A 111 -3.09 11.97 -7.12
N VAL A 112 -3.81 10.85 -7.13
CA VAL A 112 -3.93 9.97 -5.97
C VAL A 112 -2.59 9.38 -5.56
N LYS A 113 -2.38 9.36 -4.24
CA LYS A 113 -1.17 8.90 -3.54
C LYS A 113 -1.47 7.72 -2.63
N GLY A 114 -2.69 7.63 -2.13
CA GLY A 114 -3.15 6.43 -1.44
C GLY A 114 -4.63 6.49 -1.10
N VAL A 115 -5.15 5.34 -0.67
CA VAL A 115 -6.55 5.13 -0.34
C VAL A 115 -6.62 4.31 0.94
N PHE A 116 -7.48 4.68 1.87
CA PHE A 116 -7.77 3.90 3.08
C PHE A 116 -9.25 4.04 3.46
N VAL A 117 -9.74 3.13 4.31
CA VAL A 117 -11.11 3.20 4.85
C VAL A 117 -11.01 3.30 6.36
N LEU A 118 -11.56 4.36 6.95
CA LEU A 118 -11.58 4.60 8.40
C LEU A 118 -12.99 5.00 8.82
N ASP A 119 -13.49 4.45 9.94
CA ASP A 119 -14.85 4.71 10.47
C ASP A 119 -15.96 4.73 9.39
N ASP A 120 -16.06 3.64 8.63
CA ASP A 120 -17.01 3.46 7.52
C ASP A 120 -16.97 4.55 6.44
N SER A 121 -15.85 5.25 6.32
CA SER A 121 -15.61 6.27 5.31
C SER A 121 -14.40 5.93 4.46
N LEU A 122 -14.54 6.10 3.14
CA LEU A 122 -13.45 5.98 2.18
C LEU A 122 -12.69 7.30 2.09
N TYR A 123 -11.39 7.25 2.33
CA TYR A 123 -10.49 8.39 2.18
C TYR A 123 -9.56 8.18 0.99
N ILE A 124 -9.43 9.23 0.18
CA ILE A 124 -8.51 9.28 -0.95
C ILE A 124 -7.59 10.46 -0.74
N VAL A 125 -6.30 10.14 -0.61
CA VAL A 125 -5.23 11.12 -0.38
C VAL A 125 -4.54 11.39 -1.71
N GLY A 126 -4.37 12.64 -2.08
CA GLY A 126 -3.69 12.98 -3.31
C GLY A 126 -3.24 14.43 -3.41
N LYS A 127 -2.59 14.76 -4.52
CA LYS A 127 -2.18 16.13 -4.82
C LYS A 127 -3.02 16.68 -5.96
N GLU A 128 -3.74 17.75 -5.70
CA GLU A 128 -4.49 18.46 -6.71
C GLU A 128 -3.57 19.39 -7.53
N GLU A 129 -3.86 19.53 -8.82
CA GLU A 129 -3.13 20.44 -9.70
C GLU A 129 -3.41 21.91 -9.32
N GLY A 130 -2.35 22.68 -9.08
CA GLY A 130 -2.45 24.11 -8.74
C GLY A 130 -2.71 24.40 -7.26
N VAL A 131 -2.94 23.38 -6.43
CA VAL A 131 -3.08 23.52 -4.97
C VAL A 131 -1.74 23.20 -4.29
N ALA A 132 -1.40 23.98 -3.27
CA ALA A 132 -0.25 23.71 -2.43
C ALA A 132 -0.61 22.60 -1.42
N GLY A 133 0.32 21.68 -1.18
CA GLY A 133 0.12 20.63 -0.18
C GLY A 133 -0.64 19.39 -0.68
N THR A 134 -1.45 18.81 0.21
CA THR A 134 -2.19 17.55 0.00
C THR A 134 -3.68 17.76 0.21
N THR A 135 -4.48 17.15 -0.67
CA THR A 135 -5.94 17.10 -0.55
C THR A 135 -6.36 15.71 -0.12
N VAL A 136 -7.27 15.65 0.84
CA VAL A 136 -7.96 14.42 1.27
C VAL A 136 -9.43 14.58 0.96
N VAL A 137 -9.97 13.65 0.18
CA VAL A 137 -11.40 13.59 -0.10
C VAL A 137 -12.00 12.36 0.57
N MET A 138 -13.20 12.53 1.10
CA MET A 138 -13.90 11.53 1.90
C MET A 138 -15.29 11.27 1.33
N CYS A 139 -15.72 10.01 1.34
CA CYS A 139 -17.10 9.62 1.04
C CYS A 139 -17.52 8.48 1.97
N GLU A 140 -18.75 8.51 2.49
CA GLU A 140 -19.29 7.41 3.30
C GLU A 140 -19.38 6.11 2.48
N MET A 141 -19.03 4.99 3.10
CA MET A 141 -19.00 3.69 2.43
C MET A 141 -20.38 3.22 1.96
N ASP A 142 -21.46 3.62 2.64
CA ASP A 142 -22.84 3.32 2.23
C ASP A 142 -23.14 3.88 0.83
N HIS A 143 -22.63 5.08 0.52
CA HIS A 143 -22.74 5.67 -0.82
C HIS A 143 -21.89 4.94 -1.87
N VAL A 144 -20.74 4.40 -1.46
CA VAL A 144 -19.89 3.59 -2.34
C VAL A 144 -20.60 2.29 -2.75
N THR A 145 -21.37 1.68 -1.83
CA THR A 145 -22.05 0.40 -2.07
C THR A 145 -23.43 0.52 -2.69
N ASP A 146 -24.20 1.57 -2.38
CA ASP A 146 -25.60 1.70 -2.80
C ASP A 146 -25.79 2.32 -4.19
N MET A 147 -24.69 2.58 -4.91
CA MET A 147 -24.72 3.13 -6.28
C MET A 147 -25.48 4.46 -6.40
N GLY A 148 -25.66 5.15 -5.28
CA GLY A 148 -26.33 6.44 -5.18
C GLY A 148 -25.44 7.60 -5.61
N THR A 149 -25.95 8.81 -5.47
CA THR A 149 -25.13 10.02 -5.63
C THR A 149 -24.10 10.04 -4.49
N MET A 150 -22.82 10.02 -4.82
CA MET A 150 -21.77 10.17 -3.82
C MET A 150 -21.67 11.62 -3.39
N GLU A 151 -21.85 11.86 -2.09
CA GLU A 151 -21.49 13.13 -1.46
C GLU A 151 -20.04 13.03 -0.98
N TRP A 152 -19.28 14.08 -1.28
CA TRP A 152 -17.86 14.13 -0.99
C TRP A 152 -17.56 15.31 -0.09
N GLU A 153 -16.77 15.05 0.95
CA GLU A 153 -16.15 16.09 1.77
C GLU A 153 -14.67 16.23 1.40
N GLU A 154 -14.14 17.43 1.55
CA GLU A 154 -12.77 17.77 1.18
C GLU A 154 -12.05 18.47 2.33
N GLN A 155 -10.83 18.01 2.60
CA GLN A 155 -9.93 18.59 3.58
C GLN A 155 -8.58 18.87 2.91
N HIS A 156 -8.08 20.10 3.07
CA HIS A 156 -6.79 20.51 2.53
C HIS A 156 -5.76 20.62 3.65
N PHE A 157 -4.57 20.08 3.41
CA PHE A 157 -3.41 20.19 4.26
C PHE A 157 -2.34 20.98 3.53
N ASP A 158 -2.25 22.27 3.87
CA ASP A 158 -1.19 23.14 3.38
C ASP A 158 0.18 22.60 3.83
N ASP A 159 1.22 22.82 3.03
CA ASP A 159 2.62 22.45 3.30
C ASP A 159 3.01 20.96 3.31
N TYR A 160 2.06 20.03 3.37
CA TYR A 160 2.35 18.58 3.38
C TYR A 160 2.19 17.92 2.02
N GLN A 161 3.07 16.98 1.68
CA GLN A 161 2.97 16.17 0.46
C GLN A 161 2.97 14.68 0.82
N TYR A 162 1.82 14.15 1.23
CA TYR A 162 1.72 12.74 1.60
C TYR A 162 1.85 11.83 0.36
N TYR A 163 2.71 10.82 0.47
CA TYR A 163 3.11 9.93 -0.63
C TYR A 163 2.39 8.60 -0.63
N CYS A 164 2.11 8.08 0.56
CA CYS A 164 1.39 6.84 0.77
C CYS A 164 0.72 6.90 2.13
N CYS A 165 -0.25 6.01 2.32
CA CYS A 165 -1.01 5.94 3.56
C CYS A 165 -1.39 4.49 3.85
N THR A 166 -1.68 4.23 5.13
CA THR A 166 -2.29 2.99 5.58
C THR A 166 -3.13 3.22 6.81
N ARG A 167 -3.88 2.20 7.25
CA ARG A 167 -4.66 2.22 8.47
C ARG A 167 -4.15 1.19 9.46
N MET A 168 -4.08 1.56 10.73
CA MET A 168 -3.96 0.62 11.83
C MET A 168 -4.97 0.99 12.92
N GLY A 169 -5.93 0.08 13.18
CA GLY A 169 -7.01 0.35 14.14
C GLY A 169 -7.92 1.49 13.67
N ASP A 170 -8.12 2.46 14.54
CA ASP A 170 -8.92 3.68 14.37
C ASP A 170 -8.09 4.88 13.86
N THR A 171 -6.84 4.63 13.44
CA THR A 171 -5.92 5.69 13.04
C THR A 171 -5.36 5.38 11.65
N ALA A 172 -5.33 6.39 10.78
CA ALA A 172 -4.58 6.33 9.54
C ALA A 172 -3.19 6.92 9.74
N TYR A 173 -2.22 6.39 9.00
CA TYR A 173 -0.86 6.87 8.99
C TYR A 173 -0.50 7.34 7.59
N LEU A 174 0.01 8.57 7.52
CA LEU A 174 0.38 9.27 6.29
C LEU A 174 1.90 9.44 6.28
N LEU A 175 2.54 9.07 5.17
CA LEU A 175 3.98 9.25 5.00
C LEU A 175 4.26 10.49 4.16
N ASP A 176 4.93 11.49 4.73
CA ASP A 176 5.44 12.65 3.99
C ASP A 176 6.94 12.53 3.79
N VAL A 177 7.39 12.58 2.54
CA VAL A 177 8.81 12.47 2.17
C VAL A 177 9.35 13.76 1.53
N ASN A 178 8.51 14.78 1.37
CA ASN A 178 8.81 16.03 0.66
C ASN A 178 8.50 17.30 1.47
N ALA A 179 7.98 17.21 2.69
CA ALA A 179 7.77 18.38 3.53
C ALA A 179 9.08 19.17 3.62
N TRP A 180 9.05 20.42 3.14
CA TRP A 180 10.22 21.31 3.05
C TRP A 180 10.84 21.64 4.42
N GLY A 181 10.20 21.21 5.52
CA GLY A 181 10.70 21.35 6.89
C GLY A 181 10.87 20.04 7.67
N SER A 182 9.99 19.04 7.49
CA SER A 182 9.92 17.86 8.36
C SER A 182 9.36 16.62 7.66
N PRO A 183 10.12 15.94 6.78
CA PRO A 183 9.70 14.64 6.26
C PRO A 183 9.52 13.66 7.43
N GLY A 184 8.41 12.93 7.45
CA GLY A 184 8.04 12.13 8.61
C GLY A 184 6.82 11.27 8.40
N LEU A 185 6.52 10.54 9.45
CA LEU A 185 5.29 9.80 9.63
C LEU A 185 4.30 10.66 10.41
N TYR A 186 3.07 10.71 9.93
CA TYR A 186 1.98 11.48 10.53
C TYR A 186 0.81 10.55 10.83
N SER A 187 0.16 10.72 11.97
CA SER A 187 -1.14 10.11 12.26
C SER A 187 -2.26 11.04 11.81
N PHE A 188 -3.37 10.44 11.41
CA PHE A 188 -4.56 11.13 10.95
C PHE A 188 -5.80 10.46 11.56
N GLN A 189 -6.64 11.30 12.15
CA GLN A 189 -7.99 10.95 12.58
C GLN A 189 -8.99 11.90 11.90
N PRO A 190 -10.23 11.45 11.64
CA PRO A 190 -11.23 12.27 10.97
C PRO A 190 -11.48 13.57 11.72
N TYR A 191 -11.61 14.68 10.96
CA TYR A 191 -11.86 16.02 11.50
C TYR A 191 -10.77 16.61 12.40
N GLU A 192 -9.63 15.94 12.51
CA GLU A 192 -8.43 16.43 13.18
C GLU A 192 -7.37 16.84 12.14
N GLU A 193 -6.37 17.61 12.61
CA GLU A 193 -5.16 17.84 11.82
C GLU A 193 -4.25 16.62 11.90
N ALA A 194 -3.46 16.38 10.85
CA ALA A 194 -2.46 15.33 10.88
C ALA A 194 -1.36 15.68 11.92
N VAL A 195 -1.04 14.73 12.79
CA VAL A 195 -0.07 14.92 13.89
C VAL A 195 1.24 14.22 13.54
N GLY A 196 2.36 14.92 13.67
CA GLY A 196 3.68 14.34 13.43
C GLY A 196 4.06 13.32 14.51
N GLU A 197 4.27 12.06 14.11
CA GLU A 197 4.63 10.95 14.99
C GLU A 197 6.14 10.81 15.12
N ALA A 198 6.85 10.82 13.98
CA ALA A 198 8.29 10.68 13.95
C ALA A 198 8.89 11.26 12.67
N PRO A 199 10.08 11.87 12.71
CA PRO A 199 10.84 12.20 11.51
C PRO A 199 11.28 10.92 10.79
N LEU A 200 11.49 10.99 9.47
CA LEU A 200 12.11 9.88 8.75
C LEU A 200 13.56 9.67 9.22
N PRO A 201 14.02 8.41 9.39
CA PRO A 201 15.36 8.13 9.88
C PRO A 201 16.46 8.35 8.82
N TRP A 202 16.10 8.66 7.58
CA TRP A 202 17.04 8.97 6.49
C TRP A 202 16.95 10.43 6.03
N GLN A 203 18.09 10.97 5.61
CA GLN A 203 18.19 12.29 4.98
C GLN A 203 18.34 12.13 3.46
N GLY A 204 17.41 12.69 2.68
CA GLY A 204 17.48 12.72 1.20
C GLY A 204 16.37 11.94 0.50
N ILE A 205 16.01 12.42 -0.70
CA ILE A 205 14.86 11.99 -1.51
C ILE A 205 15.32 11.22 -2.77
N SER A 206 16.59 10.82 -2.87
CA SER A 206 17.07 10.11 -4.07
C SER A 206 16.63 8.65 -4.05
N GLY A 207 15.88 8.25 -5.09
CA GLY A 207 15.25 6.95 -5.22
C GLY A 207 13.95 6.90 -4.44
N VAL A 208 12.80 6.90 -5.13
CA VAL A 208 11.51 6.91 -4.42
C VAL A 208 10.46 6.07 -5.11
N SER A 209 10.28 4.88 -4.55
CA SER A 209 8.96 4.33 -4.27
C SER A 209 8.82 4.16 -2.77
N TYR A 210 7.67 4.55 -2.23
CA TYR A 210 7.33 4.28 -0.84
C TYR A 210 6.03 3.50 -0.79
N SER A 211 6.04 2.42 -0.02
CA SER A 211 4.82 1.76 0.45
C SER A 211 4.87 1.70 1.97
N ILE A 212 3.71 1.88 2.61
CA ILE A 212 3.57 1.75 4.06
C ILE A 212 2.58 0.62 4.35
N THR A 213 2.94 -0.28 5.26
CA THR A 213 2.16 -1.49 5.56
C THR A 213 2.17 -1.79 7.06
N PRO A 214 1.00 -1.99 7.67
CA PRO A 214 0.88 -2.27 9.09
C PRO A 214 1.18 -3.74 9.38
N VAL A 215 1.97 -3.98 10.43
CA VAL A 215 2.38 -5.31 10.90
C VAL A 215 2.36 -5.34 12.41
N GLY A 216 1.30 -5.91 12.99
CA GLY A 216 1.12 -5.89 14.44
C GLY A 216 1.04 -4.44 14.96
N ARG A 217 2.05 -4.00 15.74
CA ARG A 217 2.20 -2.61 16.22
C ARG A 217 3.31 -1.83 15.52
N HIS A 218 3.74 -2.32 14.35
CA HIS A 218 4.79 -1.70 13.56
C HIS A 218 4.24 -1.23 12.20
N LEU A 219 4.83 -0.17 11.68
CA LEU A 219 4.59 0.30 10.31
C LEU A 219 5.84 0.05 9.49
N PHE A 220 5.72 -0.79 8.48
CA PHE A 220 6.81 -1.09 7.55
C PHE A 220 6.75 -0.13 6.37
N VAL A 221 7.85 0.57 6.13
CA VAL A 221 8.05 1.47 4.99
C VAL A 221 9.12 0.89 4.09
N THR A 222 8.81 0.64 2.82
CA THR A 222 9.81 0.23 1.83
C THR A 222 10.37 1.44 1.09
N ARG A 223 11.66 1.37 0.72
CA ARG A 223 12.37 2.43 0.01
C ARG A 223 13.29 1.83 -1.07
N GLU A 224 13.29 2.46 -2.24
CA GLU A 224 14.35 2.32 -3.23
C GLU A 224 15.47 3.31 -2.93
N VAL A 225 16.71 2.86 -2.85
CA VAL A 225 17.88 3.73 -2.73
C VAL A 225 18.61 3.72 -4.07
N MET A 226 18.68 4.90 -4.70
CA MET A 226 19.51 5.11 -5.88
C MET A 226 20.81 5.78 -5.45
N ASP A 227 21.88 4.99 -5.39
CA ASP A 227 23.22 5.51 -5.11
C ASP A 227 23.94 5.87 -6.42
N TRP A 228 24.67 6.98 -6.38
CA TRP A 228 25.54 7.44 -7.46
C TRP A 228 26.94 7.57 -6.89
N VAL A 229 27.93 6.99 -7.57
CA VAL A 229 29.35 7.14 -7.21
C VAL A 229 30.00 7.98 -8.29
N GLU A 230 30.65 9.07 -7.89
CA GLU A 230 31.52 9.82 -8.78
C GLU A 230 32.93 9.22 -8.68
N ASP A 231 33.42 8.67 -9.78
CA ASP A 231 34.77 8.16 -9.92
C ASP A 231 35.57 8.96 -10.96
N ALA A 232 36.80 8.54 -11.24
CA ALA A 232 37.68 9.22 -12.18
C ALA A 232 37.21 9.14 -13.65
N GLU A 233 36.24 8.26 -13.96
CA GLU A 233 35.68 8.04 -15.29
C GLU A 233 34.28 8.68 -15.46
N GLY A 234 33.61 9.09 -14.37
CA GLY A 234 32.40 9.90 -14.37
C GLY A 234 31.50 9.65 -13.17
N VAL A 235 30.22 10.00 -13.30
CA VAL A 235 29.19 9.63 -12.32
C VAL A 235 28.60 8.28 -12.75
N GLU A 236 28.99 7.20 -12.07
CA GLU A 236 28.43 5.88 -12.27
C GLU A 236 27.26 5.63 -11.32
N ARG A 237 26.20 4.99 -11.85
CA ARG A 237 25.05 4.57 -11.05
C ARG A 237 25.36 3.24 -10.39
N LEU A 238 25.30 3.17 -9.06
CA LEU A 238 25.40 1.88 -8.37
C LEU A 238 24.14 1.02 -8.58
N PRO A 239 24.25 -0.31 -8.38
CA PRO A 239 23.08 -1.18 -8.35
C PRO A 239 22.02 -0.65 -7.39
N CYS A 240 20.75 -0.84 -7.77
CA CYS A 240 19.61 -0.41 -6.97
C CYS A 240 19.60 -1.18 -5.65
N ARG A 241 19.57 -0.46 -4.52
CA ARG A 241 19.45 -1.06 -3.19
C ARG A 241 18.04 -0.90 -2.67
N HIS A 242 17.51 -1.95 -2.02
CA HIS A 242 16.17 -1.93 -1.46
C HIS A 242 16.22 -2.07 0.05
N LEU A 243 15.64 -1.09 0.74
CA LEU A 243 15.57 -1.05 2.20
C LEU A 243 14.13 -1.13 2.66
N ALA A 244 13.92 -1.75 3.82
CA ALA A 244 12.69 -1.62 4.59
C ALA A 244 13.01 -0.99 5.95
N TYR A 245 12.09 -0.19 6.44
CA TYR A 245 12.15 0.43 7.74
C TYR A 245 10.92 0.04 8.54
N SER A 246 11.08 -0.33 9.80
CA SER A 246 9.95 -0.55 10.69
C SER A 246 9.91 0.56 11.75
N PHE A 247 8.78 1.25 11.85
CA PHE A 247 8.49 2.15 12.97
C PHE A 247 7.65 1.44 14.01
N SER A 248 8.10 1.39 15.26
CA SER A 248 7.36 0.83 16.38
C SER A 248 6.41 1.87 16.97
N LEU A 249 5.10 1.60 16.98
CA LEU A 249 4.13 2.47 17.65
C LEU A 249 4.22 2.41 19.18
N VAL A 250 5.01 1.48 19.73
CA VAL A 250 5.20 1.32 21.18
C VAL A 250 6.43 2.08 21.66
N SER A 251 7.59 1.86 21.02
CA SER A 251 8.83 2.52 21.40
C SER A 251 9.05 3.85 20.69
N GLN A 252 8.30 4.13 19.61
CA GLN A 252 8.48 5.29 18.73
C GLN A 252 9.87 5.34 18.09
N GLU A 253 10.44 4.17 17.81
CA GLU A 253 11.76 4.04 17.22
C GLU A 253 11.70 3.38 15.84
N TRP A 254 12.65 3.76 15.00
CA TRP A 254 12.86 3.18 13.68
C TRP A 254 13.94 2.10 13.73
N ALA A 255 13.71 1.00 13.01
CA ALA A 255 14.72 0.00 12.68
C ALA A 255 14.84 -0.13 11.15
N GLU A 256 16.06 -0.35 10.66
CA GLU A 256 16.38 -0.51 9.23
C GLU A 256 16.70 -1.97 8.91
N TYR A 257 16.26 -2.42 7.73
CA TYR A 257 16.47 -3.76 7.19
C TYR A 257 16.91 -3.67 5.73
N ASP A 258 17.98 -4.36 5.39
CA ASP A 258 18.33 -4.65 4.00
C ASP A 258 17.46 -5.81 3.51
N ILE A 259 16.71 -5.58 2.43
CA ILE A 259 15.71 -6.53 1.93
C ILE A 259 16.04 -7.05 0.53
N GLU A 260 17.22 -6.78 -0.02
CA GLU A 260 17.58 -7.19 -1.39
C GLU A 260 17.39 -8.69 -1.63
N ASP A 261 17.87 -9.52 -0.71
CA ASP A 261 17.73 -10.98 -0.77
C ASP A 261 16.31 -11.48 -0.44
N MET A 262 15.45 -10.59 0.06
CA MET A 262 14.07 -10.87 0.49
C MET A 262 13.03 -10.45 -0.53
N ILE A 263 13.42 -9.82 -1.65
CA ILE A 263 12.49 -9.42 -2.71
C ILE A 263 12.10 -10.64 -3.54
N HIS A 264 10.80 -10.92 -3.51
CA HIS A 264 10.20 -11.97 -4.30
C HIS A 264 9.60 -11.41 -5.59
N VAL A 265 9.97 -12.07 -6.69
CA VAL A 265 9.44 -11.80 -8.02
C VAL A 265 8.18 -12.63 -8.20
N THR A 266 7.03 -12.00 -8.09
CA THR A 266 5.76 -12.72 -8.03
C THR A 266 4.70 -11.91 -8.73
N TRP A 267 4.14 -12.48 -9.79
CA TRP A 267 3.00 -11.98 -10.56
C TRP A 267 3.29 -10.86 -11.58
N PRO A 268 2.82 -10.99 -12.84
CA PRO A 268 2.06 -12.08 -13.44
C PRO A 268 2.92 -13.18 -14.08
N ALA A 269 4.26 -13.12 -14.00
CA ALA A 269 5.15 -13.91 -14.86
C ALA A 269 5.43 -15.36 -14.41
N GLY A 270 4.90 -15.85 -13.28
CA GLY A 270 5.21 -17.20 -12.81
C GLY A 270 4.45 -17.66 -11.57
N THR A 271 4.62 -18.95 -11.24
CA THR A 271 4.14 -19.59 -10.00
C THR A 271 4.71 -18.85 -8.80
N ILE A 272 3.86 -18.51 -7.85
CA ILE A 272 4.17 -17.69 -6.68
C ILE A 272 4.91 -18.58 -5.67
N SER A 273 6.20 -18.84 -5.95
CA SER A 273 7.11 -19.47 -4.99
C SER A 273 7.57 -18.42 -3.98
N VAL A 274 6.64 -17.90 -3.19
CA VAL A 274 6.98 -16.95 -2.12
C VAL A 274 7.42 -17.76 -0.92
N THR A 275 8.69 -17.61 -0.56
CA THR A 275 9.14 -18.02 0.76
C THR A 275 8.98 -16.78 1.64
N PRO A 276 7.97 -16.70 2.52
CA PRO A 276 7.80 -15.52 3.37
C PRO A 276 9.05 -15.24 4.20
N HIS A 277 9.32 -13.97 4.46
CA HIS A 277 10.20 -13.61 5.55
C HIS A 277 9.41 -13.72 6.86
N HIS A 278 9.93 -14.48 7.82
CA HIS A 278 9.27 -14.66 9.10
C HIS A 278 9.74 -13.60 10.08
N LEU A 279 8.82 -12.71 10.50
CA LEU A 279 9.05 -11.75 11.58
C LEU A 279 8.10 -12.05 12.74
N GLY A 280 8.62 -12.74 13.75
CA GLY A 280 7.81 -13.29 14.84
C GLY A 280 6.76 -14.26 14.28
N ASP A 281 5.49 -13.99 14.58
CA ASP A 281 4.34 -14.77 14.09
C ASP A 281 3.82 -14.28 12.72
N ASN A 282 4.52 -13.35 12.06
CA ASN A 282 4.09 -12.76 10.80
C ASN A 282 4.92 -13.28 9.63
N ASP A 283 4.23 -13.54 8.52
CA ASP A 283 4.83 -13.77 7.23
C ASP A 283 4.80 -12.47 6.43
N ILE A 284 5.98 -11.91 6.17
CA ILE A 284 6.18 -10.67 5.42
C ILE A 284 6.61 -11.03 4.00
N PHE A 285 5.97 -10.37 3.05
CA PHE A 285 6.21 -10.54 1.63
C PHE A 285 6.63 -9.20 1.02
N PHE A 286 7.85 -9.16 0.50
CA PHE A 286 8.32 -8.05 -0.32
C PHE A 286 8.13 -8.40 -1.79
N LEU A 287 7.25 -7.67 -2.46
CA LEU A 287 6.73 -7.99 -3.78
C LEU A 287 7.24 -6.97 -4.80
N GLY A 288 7.90 -7.47 -5.85
CA GLY A 288 8.28 -6.71 -7.06
C GLY A 288 8.02 -7.52 -8.33
N TYR A 289 7.92 -6.87 -9.50
CA TYR A 289 7.85 -7.58 -10.79
C TYR A 289 9.23 -8.11 -11.22
N THR A 290 10.29 -7.41 -10.83
CA THR A 290 11.68 -7.87 -10.88
C THR A 290 12.39 -7.52 -9.57
N ARG A 291 13.59 -8.05 -9.35
CA ARG A 291 14.44 -7.66 -8.21
C ARG A 291 14.97 -6.23 -8.33
N ASP A 292 15.05 -5.70 -9.55
CA ASP A 292 15.49 -4.33 -9.84
C ASP A 292 14.30 -3.36 -9.96
N ASP A 293 13.11 -3.78 -9.54
CA ASP A 293 11.93 -2.95 -9.62
C ASP A 293 12.03 -1.80 -8.64
N ARG A 294 11.94 -0.59 -9.20
CA ARG A 294 11.89 0.66 -8.42
C ARG A 294 10.83 0.69 -7.31
N GLU A 295 9.75 -0.07 -7.46
CA GLU A 295 8.69 -0.17 -6.46
C GLU A 295 8.62 -1.57 -5.88
N ILE A 296 9.05 -1.71 -4.63
CA ILE A 296 8.86 -2.91 -3.83
C ILE A 296 7.72 -2.66 -2.85
N ARG A 297 6.70 -3.50 -2.89
CA ARG A 297 5.54 -3.42 -1.98
C ARG A 297 5.70 -4.42 -0.84
N CYS A 298 5.24 -4.06 0.35
CA CYS A 298 5.15 -4.98 1.48
C CYS A 298 3.71 -5.49 1.63
N ALA A 299 3.55 -6.77 1.91
CA ALA A 299 2.28 -7.36 2.34
C ALA A 299 2.52 -8.40 3.43
N VAL A 300 1.56 -8.54 4.34
CA VAL A 300 1.75 -9.37 5.53
C VAL A 300 0.56 -10.28 5.79
N ALA A 301 0.87 -11.54 6.08
CA ALA A 301 -0.05 -12.52 6.64
C ALA A 301 0.33 -12.74 8.11
N THR A 302 -0.56 -12.36 9.02
CA THR A 302 -0.33 -12.50 10.46
C THR A 302 -0.83 -13.88 10.94
N ASN A 303 -0.06 -14.55 11.81
CA ASN A 303 -0.58 -15.62 12.63
C ASN A 303 -0.91 -15.09 14.02
N PHE A 304 -2.10 -15.39 14.52
CA PHE A 304 -2.30 -15.39 15.97
C PHE A 304 -2.03 -16.80 16.49
N LEU A 305 -1.05 -16.95 17.36
CA LEU A 305 -1.11 -18.05 18.31
C LEU A 305 -2.34 -17.81 19.22
N PRO A 306 -3.10 -18.85 19.58
CA PRO A 306 -4.30 -18.69 20.40
C PRO A 306 -3.95 -17.94 21.68
N GLY A 307 -4.76 -16.91 21.98
CA GLY A 307 -4.51 -15.91 23.02
C GLY A 307 -4.09 -16.52 24.35
N GLY A 308 -2.82 -16.31 24.68
CA GLY A 308 -2.34 -16.30 26.06
C GLY A 308 -2.15 -14.84 26.45
N ASP A 309 -2.86 -14.40 27.49
CA ASP A 309 -2.67 -13.13 28.21
C ASP A 309 -1.31 -13.12 28.93
N ASP A 310 -0.22 -13.29 28.18
CA ASP A 310 1.13 -13.35 28.73
C ASP A 310 1.86 -12.02 28.48
N TYR A 311 1.22 -10.95 28.97
CA TYR A 311 1.75 -9.58 29.08
C TYR A 311 3.01 -9.46 29.97
N VAL A 312 3.59 -10.58 30.43
CA VAL A 312 4.76 -10.62 31.32
C VAL A 312 5.86 -11.57 30.83
N SER A 313 5.57 -12.53 29.93
CA SER A 313 6.58 -13.42 29.34
C SER A 313 7.05 -12.97 27.94
N ALA A 314 6.43 -11.92 27.40
CA ALA A 314 6.81 -11.23 26.16
C ALA A 314 8.11 -10.39 26.24
N GLY A 315 9.06 -10.78 27.08
CA GLY A 315 10.49 -10.42 26.92
C GLY A 315 11.11 -10.89 25.59
N ARG A 316 10.29 -11.39 24.67
CA ARG A 316 10.61 -11.77 23.28
C ARG A 316 10.19 -10.75 22.23
N TRP A 317 9.45 -9.70 22.58
CA TRP A 317 9.22 -8.56 21.66
C TRP A 317 10.35 -7.52 21.72
N ASN A 318 11.28 -7.68 22.68
CA ASN A 318 12.56 -6.96 22.72
C ASN A 318 13.59 -7.47 21.69
N VAL A 319 13.23 -8.42 20.81
CA VAL A 319 14.15 -8.94 19.77
C VAL A 319 14.27 -7.98 18.57
N MET A 320 13.64 -6.80 18.65
CA MET A 320 13.88 -5.71 17.70
C MET A 320 14.91 -4.69 18.24
N ASP A 321 15.50 -4.94 19.40
CA ASP A 321 16.65 -4.20 19.93
C ASP A 321 17.93 -4.85 19.39
N PRO A 322 18.78 -4.15 18.61
CA PRO A 322 20.03 -4.71 18.08
C PRO A 322 21.06 -5.10 19.16
N ASP A 323 20.80 -4.81 20.44
CA ASP A 323 21.69 -5.12 21.58
C ASP A 323 21.24 -6.34 22.44
N ALA A 324 20.33 -7.21 21.95
CA ALA A 324 19.87 -8.43 22.63
C ALA A 324 20.54 -9.74 22.16
#